data_AF-A0A930DHT1-F1
#
_entry.id   AF-A0A930DHT1-F1
#
_cell.length_a   1.000
_cell.length_b   1.000
_cell.length_c   1.000
_cell.angle_alpha   90.00
_cell.angle_beta   90.00
_cell.angle_gamma   90.00
#
_symmetry.space_group_name_H-M   'P 1'
#
loop_
_entity.id
_entity.type
_entity.pdbx_description
1 polymer ?
#
loop_
_entity_poly.entity_id
_entity_poly.type
_entity_poly.pdbx_seq_one_letter_code
_entity_poly.pdbx_strand_id
1 'polypeptide(L)'
;MQLDIDRLVAYFGGVNALAEALKQHDPENAATTAAIYKWRTRGSLPLAQLQKLTALAEAQGRPLDLNAFLQKNESLERTEMTQTNRVIIFDTTMRDGEQSPGAS
;
A
#
# COMPACT_ATOMS: atom_id res chain seq x y z
N MET A 1 -6.98 5.14 2.70
CA MET A 1 -6.46 4.21 1.67
C MET A 1 -7.55 3.20 1.39
N GLN A 2 -8.17 3.23 0.21
CA GLN A 2 -9.26 2.31 -0.14
C GLN A 2 -8.76 1.35 -1.23
N LEU A 3 -9.06 0.07 -1.13
CA LEU A 3 -8.64 -0.91 -2.14
C LEU A 3 -9.61 -0.86 -3.32
N ASP A 4 -9.07 -0.76 -4.53
CA ASP A 4 -9.85 -0.80 -5.76
C ASP A 4 -10.22 -2.25 -6.09
N ILE A 5 -11.32 -2.71 -5.49
CA ILE A 5 -11.81 -4.08 -5.66
C ILE A 5 -12.22 -4.33 -7.11
N ASP A 6 -12.68 -3.30 -7.82
CA ASP A 6 -13.12 -3.44 -9.20
C ASP A 6 -11.93 -3.77 -10.11
N ARG A 7 -10.85 -2.99 -9.98
CA ARG A 7 -9.60 -3.21 -10.70
C ARG A 7 -8.97 -4.55 -10.32
N LEU A 8 -9.04 -4.93 -9.04
CA LEU A 8 -8.56 -6.23 -8.56
C LEU A 8 -9.34 -7.37 -9.22
N VAL A 9 -10.67 -7.30 -9.26
CA VAL A 9 -11.50 -8.33 -9.89
C VAL A 9 -11.25 -8.39 -11.40
N ALA A 10 -11.09 -7.25 -12.06
CA ALA A 10 -10.77 -7.19 -13.49
C ALA A 10 -9.40 -7.83 -13.81
N TYR A 11 -8.40 -7.68 -12.93
CA TYR A 11 -7.09 -8.30 -13.08
C TYR A 11 -7.16 -9.84 -13.18
N PHE A 12 -8.07 -10.46 -12.43
CA PHE A 12 -8.32 -11.91 -12.48
C PHE A 12 -9.33 -12.33 -13.57
N GLY A 13 -9.75 -11.42 -14.46
CA GLY A 13 -10.67 -11.72 -15.55
C GLY A 13 -12.16 -11.64 -15.17
N GLY A 14 -12.48 -11.01 -14.04
CA GLY A 14 -13.86 -10.79 -13.60
C GLY A 14 -14.30 -11.69 -12.43
N VAL A 15 -15.53 -11.49 -11.98
CA VAL A 15 -16.06 -12.13 -10.75
C VAL A 15 -16.10 -13.66 -10.86
N ASN A 16 -16.54 -14.19 -12.00
CA ASN A 16 -16.64 -15.65 -12.20
C ASN A 16 -15.25 -16.28 -12.28
N ALA A 17 -14.37 -15.75 -13.12
CA ALA A 17 -13.01 -16.24 -13.27
C ALA A 17 -12.25 -16.20 -11.93
N LEU A 18 -12.43 -15.15 -11.14
CA LEU A 18 -11.82 -15.06 -9.82
C LEU A 18 -12.36 -16.12 -8.85
N ALA A 19 -13.67 -16.32 -8.80
CA ALA A 19 -14.28 -17.33 -7.93
C ALA A 19 -13.82 -18.75 -8.30
N GLU A 20 -13.73 -19.04 -9.60
CA GLU A 20 -13.25 -20.33 -10.10
C GLU A 20 -11.77 -20.53 -9.77
N ALA A 21 -10.92 -19.52 -9.97
CA ALA A 21 -9.51 -19.59 -9.64
C ALA A 21 -9.27 -19.80 -8.14
N LEU A 22 -10.03 -19.10 -7.28
CA LEU A 22 -10.00 -19.32 -5.84
C LEU A 22 -10.44 -20.74 -5.46
N LYS A 23 -11.47 -21.28 -6.12
CA LYS A 23 -11.96 -22.64 -5.89
C LYS A 23 -10.95 -23.71 -6.31
N GLN A 24 -10.22 -23.48 -7.39
CA GLN A 24 -9.17 -24.39 -7.86
C GLN A 24 -7.96 -24.39 -6.92
N HIS A 25 -7.61 -23.23 -6.37
CA HIS A 25 -6.47 -23.08 -5.48
C HIS A 25 -6.76 -23.55 -4.04
N ASP A 26 -7.94 -23.24 -3.51
CA ASP A 26 -8.31 -23.53 -2.12
C ASP A 26 -9.82 -23.82 -1.99
N PRO A 27 -10.26 -25.04 -2.33
CA PRO A 27 -11.68 -25.38 -2.45
C PRO A 27 -12.46 -25.28 -1.14
N GLU A 28 -11.81 -25.46 0.01
CA GLU A 28 -12.46 -25.46 1.33
C GLU A 28 -12.83 -24.05 1.81
N ASN A 29 -12.06 -23.04 1.42
CA ASN A 29 -12.24 -21.68 1.90
C ASN A 29 -12.29 -20.64 0.75
N ALA A 30 -12.65 -21.10 -0.45
CA ALA A 30 -12.85 -20.27 -1.63
C ALA A 30 -14.01 -19.30 -1.46
N ALA A 31 -13.80 -18.06 -1.88
CA ALA A 31 -14.87 -17.08 -1.92
C ALA A 31 -15.84 -17.37 -3.06
N THR A 32 -17.14 -17.29 -2.74
CA THR A 32 -18.19 -17.39 -3.74
C THR A 32 -18.32 -16.10 -4.55
N THR A 33 -18.90 -16.19 -5.74
CA THR A 33 -19.23 -15.01 -6.57
C THR A 33 -20.04 -13.98 -5.78
N ALA A 34 -20.99 -14.42 -4.96
CA ALA A 34 -21.77 -13.56 -4.07
C ALA A 34 -20.91 -12.82 -3.02
N ALA A 35 -19.88 -13.48 -2.47
CA ALA A 35 -18.94 -12.83 -1.56
C ALA A 35 -18.12 -11.77 -2.28
N ILE A 36 -17.64 -12.05 -3.50
CA ILE A 36 -16.88 -11.10 -4.32
C ILE A 36 -17.73 -9.87 -4.68
N TYR A 37 -19.01 -10.05 -5.02
CA TYR A 37 -19.93 -8.93 -5.23
C TYR A 37 -20.08 -8.07 -3.96
N LYS A 38 -20.21 -8.68 -2.78
CA LYS A 38 -20.26 -7.94 -1.51
C LYS A 38 -18.98 -7.15 -1.25
N TRP A 39 -17.81 -7.68 -1.60
CA TRP A 39 -16.54 -6.96 -1.46
C TRP A 39 -16.49 -5.72 -2.36
N ARG A 40 -16.94 -5.85 -3.61
CA ARG A 40 -17.04 -4.70 -4.54
C ARG A 40 -17.96 -3.62 -3.97
N THR A 41 -19.14 -4.00 -3.48
CA THR A 41 -20.08 -3.04 -2.88
C THR A 41 -19.51 -2.35 -1.64
N ARG A 42 -18.73 -3.07 -0.83
CA ARG A 42 -18.13 -2.54 0.41
C ARG A 42 -16.79 -1.84 0.21
N GLY A 43 -16.19 -1.90 -0.98
CA GLY A 43 -14.84 -1.38 -1.24
C GLY A 43 -13.74 -2.03 -0.37
N SER A 44 -14.00 -3.21 0.19
CA SER A 44 -13.13 -3.87 1.16
C SER A 44 -13.36 -5.38 1.17
N LEU A 45 -12.31 -6.14 1.53
CA LEU A 45 -12.38 -7.59 1.70
C LEU A 45 -11.57 -8.05 2.91
N PRO A 46 -11.85 -9.26 3.44
CA PRO A 46 -11.13 -9.80 4.60
C PRO A 46 -9.64 -10.01 4.30
N LEU A 47 -8.76 -9.72 5.25
CA LEU A 47 -7.31 -9.87 5.07
C LEU A 47 -6.90 -11.30 4.69
N ALA A 48 -7.58 -12.32 5.21
CA ALA A 48 -7.33 -13.71 4.82
C ALA A 48 -7.61 -13.97 3.33
N GLN A 49 -8.61 -13.29 2.77
CA GLN A 49 -8.93 -13.39 1.34
C GLN A 49 -7.91 -12.62 0.49
N LEU A 50 -7.41 -11.49 0.99
CA LEU A 50 -6.35 -10.73 0.31
C LEU A 50 -5.08 -11.55 0.17
N GLN A 51 -4.66 -12.23 1.24
CA GLN A 51 -3.47 -13.10 1.21
C GLN A 51 -3.62 -14.25 0.20
N LYS A 52 -4.81 -14.83 0.08
CA LYS A 52 -5.08 -15.87 -0.92
C LYS A 52 -5.01 -15.34 -2.34
N LEU A 53 -5.49 -14.11 -2.58
CA LEU A 53 -5.39 -13.49 -3.90
C LEU A 53 -3.92 -13.27 -4.27
N THR A 54 -3.08 -12.84 -3.32
CA THR A 54 -1.63 -12.73 -3.55
C THR A 54 -1.01 -14.08 -3.89
N ALA A 55 -1.26 -15.11 -3.07
CA ALA A 55 -0.72 -16.46 -3.31
C ALA A 55 -1.20 -17.06 -4.64
N LEU A 56 -2.47 -16.85 -5.00
CA LEU A 56 -3.04 -17.26 -6.27
C LEU A 56 -2.36 -16.57 -7.46
N ALA A 57 -2.10 -15.26 -7.34
CA ALA A 57 -1.45 -14.48 -8.39
C ALA A 57 0.02 -14.90 -8.59
N GLU A 58 0.74 -15.14 -7.49
CA GLU A 58 2.09 -15.71 -7.50
C GLU A 58 2.12 -17.10 -8.16
N ALA A 59 1.15 -17.98 -7.83
CA ALA A 59 1.03 -19.29 -8.45
C ALA A 59 0.76 -19.22 -9.97
N GLN A 60 0.13 -18.14 -10.44
CA GLN A 60 -0.11 -17.88 -11.86
C GLN A 60 1.08 -17.19 -12.56
N GLY A 61 2.19 -16.94 -11.85
CA GLY A 61 3.35 -16.22 -12.38
C GLY A 61 3.09 -14.74 -12.64
N ARG A 62 2.02 -14.19 -12.04
CA ARG A 62 1.64 -12.78 -12.16
C ARG A 62 1.52 -12.20 -10.75
N PRO A 63 2.64 -11.78 -10.12
CA PRO A 63 2.60 -11.31 -8.74
C PRO A 63 1.68 -10.09 -8.60
N LEU A 64 0.93 -10.06 -7.50
CA LEU A 64 -0.03 -9.01 -7.20
C LEU A 64 0.65 -7.87 -6.43
N ASP A 65 0.86 -6.72 -7.08
CA ASP A 65 1.33 -5.52 -6.38
C ASP A 65 0.16 -4.78 -5.74
N LEU A 66 0.02 -4.88 -4.41
CA LEU A 66 -1.11 -4.24 -3.69
C LEU A 66 -1.13 -2.71 -3.86
N ASN A 67 0.04 -2.07 -3.98
CA ASN A 67 0.12 -0.61 -4.13
C ASN A 67 -0.53 -0.14 -5.43
N ALA A 68 -0.48 -0.96 -6.50
CA ALA A 68 -1.17 -0.69 -7.76
C ALA A 68 -2.71 -0.67 -7.65
N PHE A 69 -3.27 -1.32 -6.61
CA PHE A 69 -4.71 -1.39 -6.37
C PHE A 69 -5.17 -0.51 -5.21
N LEU A 70 -4.27 0.07 -4.43
CA LEU A 70 -4.65 1.07 -3.44
C LEU A 70 -5.04 2.35 -4.18
N GLN A 71 -6.32 2.74 -4.06
CA GLN A 71 -6.74 4.07 -4.47
C GLN A 71 -6.01 5.09 -3.60
N LYS A 72 -5.05 5.78 -4.23
CA LYS A 72 -4.53 7.04 -3.69
C LYS A 72 -5.72 7.97 -3.57
N ASN A 73 -6.09 8.26 -2.33
CA ASN A 73 -6.99 9.36 -2.07
C ASN A 73 -6.19 10.61 -2.47
N GLU A 74 -6.46 11.18 -3.66
CA GLU A 74 -5.92 12.48 -4.08
C GLU A 74 -6.38 13.63 -3.13
N SER A 75 -7.20 13.31 -2.13
CA SER A 75 -7.64 14.21 -1.06
C SER A 75 -6.71 14.28 0.16
N LEU A 76 -5.57 13.60 0.16
CA LEU A 76 -4.48 13.88 1.10
C LEU A 76 -3.53 14.91 0.47
N GLU A 77 -3.98 16.16 0.52
CA GLU A 77 -3.16 17.38 0.49
C GLU A 77 -2.42 17.71 -0.82
N ARG A 78 -3.18 18.13 -1.84
CA ARG A 78 -2.76 19.31 -2.61
C ARG A 78 -3.00 20.56 -1.77
N THR A 79 -2.24 20.71 -0.69
CA THR A 79 -1.97 22.04 -0.16
C THR A 79 -0.71 22.46 -0.90
N GLU A 80 -0.86 23.35 -1.88
CA GLU A 80 0.27 24.13 -2.39
C GLU A 80 0.79 24.99 -1.23
N MET A 81 1.60 24.40 -0.34
CA MET A 81 2.49 25.17 0.51
C MET A 81 3.73 25.49 -0.30
N THR A 82 3.70 26.62 -0.98
CA THR A 82 4.91 27.44 -1.11
C THR A 82 5.40 27.79 0.29
N GLN A 83 6.18 26.91 0.90
CA GLN A 83 7.12 27.33 1.93
C GLN A 83 8.40 26.54 1.78
N THR A 84 9.37 27.26 1.24
CA THR A 84 10.79 26.96 1.22
C THR A 84 11.25 26.50 2.60
N ASN A 85 11.24 25.19 2.84
CA ASN A 85 11.78 24.59 4.05
C ASN A 85 13.31 24.54 3.94
N ARG A 86 13.94 25.73 3.88
CA ARG A 86 15.39 25.87 4.05
C ARG A 86 15.72 25.50 5.49
N VAL A 87 16.42 24.38 5.66
CA VAL A 87 17.12 24.09 6.91
C VAL A 87 18.28 25.07 7.01
N ILE A 88 18.20 26.04 7.92
CA ILE A 88 19.34 26.88 8.29
C ILE A 88 20.09 26.11 9.37
N ILE A 89 21.27 25.61 9.03
CA ILE A 89 22.17 24.91 9.96
C ILE A 89 23.10 25.97 10.54
N PHE A 90 23.04 26.20 11.85
CA PHE A 90 24.11 26.89 12.56
C PHE A 90 25.15 25.84 12.97
N ASP A 91 26.27 25.80 12.25
CA ASP A 91 27.48 25.13 12.68
C ASP A 91 28.05 25.92 13.86
N THR A 92 27.58 25.63 15.07
CA THR A 92 28.30 26.02 16.28
C THR A 92 29.31 24.91 16.53
N THR A 93 30.53 25.09 16.05
CA THR A 93 31.65 24.29 16.53
C THR A 93 31.73 24.48 18.04
N MET A 94 31.46 23.42 18.79
CA MET A 94 31.93 23.32 20.17
C MET A 94 33.43 23.60 20.14
N ARG A 95 33.89 24.57 20.93
CA ARG A 95 35.27 24.58 21.39
C ARG A 95 35.30 24.88 22.88
N ASP A 96 34.94 23.82 23.60
CA ASP A 96 35.50 23.55 24.92
C ASP A 96 37.03 23.61 24.81
N GLY A 97 37.63 24.50 25.59
CA GLY A 97 39.04 24.85 25.50
C GLY A 97 39.41 26.00 26.43
N GLU A 98 38.84 26.02 27.64
CA GLU A 98 39.39 26.82 28.73
C GLU A 98 40.65 26.12 29.27
N GLN A 99 41.83 26.58 28.85
CA GLN A 99 42.96 26.92 29.73
C GLN A 99 44.22 27.30 28.93
N SER A 100 44.61 28.58 29.08
CA SER A 100 45.94 29.21 29.36
C SER A 100 47.20 28.79 28.55
N PRO A 101 48.33 29.56 28.48
CA PRO A 101 48.68 30.90 29.03
C PRO A 101 49.42 31.88 28.07
N GLY A 102 49.49 33.17 28.43
CA GLY A 102 50.69 34.03 28.28
C GLY A 102 50.97 34.84 26.99
N ALA A 103 51.57 36.03 27.21
CA ALA A 103 52.18 37.02 26.31
C ALA A 103 51.25 38.17 25.84
N SER A 104 51.48 39.46 26.13
CA SER A 104 52.56 40.19 26.82
C SER A 104 52.00 41.41 27.55
#